data_AF-A0A956B946-F1
#
_entry.id   AF-A0A956B946-F1
#
_cell.length_a   1.000
_cell.length_b   1.000
_cell.length_c   1.000
_cell.angle_alpha   90.00
_cell.angle_beta   90.00
_cell.angle_gamma   90.00
#
_symmetry.space_group_name_H-M   'P 1'
#
loop_
_entity.id
_entity.type
_entity.pdbx_description
1 polymer ?
#
loop_
_entity_poly.entity_id
_entity_poly.type
_entity_poly.pdbx_seq_one_letter_code
_entity_poly.pdbx_strand_id
1 'polypeptide(L)'
;MAGRLQERCSGCGAAVGVEALTCAYCGAASPHALRAKASATEAELAQAEANVKRTEDEVRRGGTTALVAASVGVVTCCLPIGAVLGLVFAQRARRQAKEAGLVAPATATVALILGGLGLAAFLGFAVLVALEIRKEQQRTAELHALVDEAAAQNELTQPVACGLAELRLIQDGWDGHSGNSVFESMECPGRVTIDGTSAVLEGIVIRPRQGERVQLSACFDRGARWFVRALVPADFGCGEHPGSQPPPAE
;
A
#
# COMPACT_ATOMS: atom_id res chain seq x y z
N MET A 1 10.28 -59.94 57.27
CA MET A 1 9.25 -59.11 57.91
C MET A 1 9.54 -57.65 57.55
N ALA A 2 8.79 -57.05 56.64
CA ALA A 2 8.97 -55.65 56.28
C ALA A 2 8.35 -54.77 57.37
N GLY A 3 9.18 -54.07 58.14
CA GLY A 3 8.71 -53.08 59.10
C GLY A 3 8.02 -51.95 58.33
N ARG A 4 6.72 -51.74 58.54
CA ARG A 4 6.02 -50.57 58.00
C ARG A 4 6.60 -49.33 58.69
N LEU A 5 7.18 -48.43 57.90
CA LEU A 5 7.55 -47.10 58.36
C LEU A 5 6.27 -46.42 58.88
N GLN A 6 6.32 -45.88 60.10
CA GLN A 6 5.20 -45.16 60.72
C GLN A 6 5.71 -43.78 61.12
N GLU A 7 4.99 -42.73 60.74
CA GLU A 7 5.24 -41.36 61.18
C GLU A 7 4.30 -41.02 62.35
N ARG A 8 4.72 -40.15 63.27
CA ARG A 8 3.90 -39.73 64.41
C ARG A 8 3.05 -38.52 64.06
N CYS A 9 1.78 -38.51 64.46
CA CYS A 9 0.89 -37.37 64.31
C CYS A 9 1.37 -36.18 65.15
N SER A 10 1.42 -34.97 64.57
CA SER A 10 1.82 -33.74 65.27
C SER A 10 0.82 -33.26 66.31
N GLY A 11 -0.46 -33.63 66.19
CA GLY A 11 -1.52 -33.22 67.12
C GLY A 11 -1.63 -34.10 68.37
N CYS A 12 -1.59 -35.43 68.21
CA CYS A 12 -1.82 -36.38 69.31
C CYS A 12 -0.69 -37.39 69.55
N GLY A 13 0.36 -37.41 68.73
CA GLY A 13 1.50 -38.32 68.86
C GLY A 13 1.25 -39.77 68.40
N ALA A 14 0.02 -40.12 67.99
CA ALA A 14 -0.31 -41.47 67.52
C ALA A 14 0.46 -41.84 66.25
N ALA A 15 0.79 -43.13 66.10
CA ALA A 15 1.44 -43.65 64.91
C ALA A 15 0.44 -43.69 63.74
N VAL A 16 0.79 -43.06 62.63
CA VAL A 16 -0.03 -42.97 61.42
C VAL A 16 0.72 -43.62 60.26
N GLY A 17 -0.02 -44.32 59.39
CA GLY A 17 0.56 -44.86 58.16
C GLY A 17 1.05 -43.75 57.24
N VAL A 18 2.16 -43.98 56.54
CA VAL A 18 2.81 -43.00 55.64
C VAL A 18 1.89 -42.46 54.54
N GLU A 19 0.89 -43.24 54.14
CA GLU A 19 -0.07 -42.86 53.09
C GLU A 19 -1.39 -42.28 53.63
N ALA A 20 -1.60 -42.28 54.94
CA ALA A 20 -2.84 -41.78 55.53
C ALA A 20 -2.89 -40.25 55.44
N LEU A 21 -3.96 -39.69 54.86
CA LEU A 21 -4.14 -38.24 54.69
C LEU A 21 -4.59 -37.53 55.98
N THR A 22 -5.28 -38.25 56.87
CA THR A 22 -5.78 -37.75 58.15
C THR A 22 -5.49 -38.75 59.27
N CYS A 23 -5.29 -38.23 60.48
CA CYS A 23 -5.13 -39.07 61.66
C CYS A 23 -6.49 -39.67 62.05
N ALA A 24 -6.58 -41.00 62.13
CA ALA A 24 -7.81 -41.70 62.52
C ALA A 24 -8.28 -41.37 63.95
N TYR A 25 -7.40 -40.89 64.83
CA TYR A 25 -7.72 -40.63 66.23
C TYR A 25 -8.20 -39.20 66.50
N CYS A 26 -7.49 -38.19 65.97
CA CYS A 26 -7.78 -36.79 66.25
C CYS A 26 -8.26 -36.00 65.02
N GLY A 27 -8.31 -36.61 63.84
CA GLY A 27 -8.71 -35.97 62.59
C GLY A 27 -7.70 -34.97 62.02
N ALA A 28 -6.58 -34.71 62.70
CA ALA A 28 -5.56 -33.78 62.22
C ALA A 28 -4.91 -34.25 60.90
N ALA A 29 -4.55 -33.30 60.04
CA ALA A 29 -3.85 -33.59 58.80
C ALA A 29 -2.51 -34.30 59.09
N SER A 30 -2.21 -35.36 58.36
CA SER A 30 -0.92 -36.05 58.50
C SER A 30 0.22 -35.17 57.96
N PRO A 31 1.47 -35.38 58.42
CA PRO A 31 2.65 -34.73 57.85
C PRO A 31 2.76 -34.94 56.33
N HIS A 32 2.36 -36.10 55.82
CA HIS A 32 2.29 -36.37 54.39
C HIS A 32 1.28 -35.45 53.68
N ALA A 33 0.08 -35.27 54.22
CA ALA A 33 -0.93 -34.38 53.64
C ALA A 33 -0.48 -32.90 53.64
N LEU A 34 0.27 -32.47 54.66
CA LEU A 34 0.84 -31.13 54.71
C LEU A 34 1.92 -30.91 53.64
N ARG A 35 2.83 -31.90 53.45
CA ARG A 35 3.83 -31.86 52.38
C ARG A 35 3.20 -31.86 50.99
N ALA A 36 2.15 -32.68 50.78
CA ALA A 36 1.42 -32.74 49.52
C ALA A 36 0.68 -31.43 49.20
N LYS A 37 0.13 -30.75 50.22
CA LYS A 37 -0.47 -29.42 50.04
C LYS A 37 0.58 -28.35 49.75
N ALA A 38 1.71 -28.37 50.46
CA ALA A 38 2.81 -27.44 50.21
C ALA A 38 3.38 -27.58 48.79
N SER A 39 3.62 -28.81 48.32
CA SER A 39 4.10 -29.05 46.96
C SER A 39 3.05 -28.71 45.90
N ALA A 40 1.76 -28.91 46.17
CA ALA A 40 0.69 -28.47 45.27
C ALA A 40 0.63 -26.95 45.14
N THR A 41 0.76 -26.21 46.26
CA THR A 41 0.80 -24.74 46.22
C THR A 41 2.04 -24.19 45.53
N GLU A 42 3.22 -24.82 45.74
CA GLU A 42 4.44 -24.46 45.02
C GLU A 42 4.31 -24.74 43.52
N ALA A 43 3.67 -25.86 43.14
CA ALA A 43 3.41 -26.18 41.75
C ALA A 43 2.42 -25.19 41.09
N GLU A 44 1.36 -24.78 41.80
CA GLU A 44 0.42 -23.76 41.29
C GLU A 44 1.10 -22.40 41.10
N LEU A 45 1.92 -21.96 42.06
CA LEU A 45 2.68 -20.71 41.95
C LEU A 45 3.68 -20.76 40.80
N ALA A 46 4.43 -21.87 40.67
CA ALA A 46 5.36 -22.06 39.56
C ALA A 46 4.65 -22.10 38.20
N GLN A 47 3.47 -22.70 38.12
CA GLN A 47 2.64 -22.69 36.90
C GLN A 47 2.10 -21.29 36.59
N ALA A 48 1.65 -20.55 37.60
CA ALA A 48 1.19 -19.17 37.43
C ALA A 48 2.31 -18.27 36.89
N GLU A 49 3.52 -18.36 37.46
CA GLU A 49 4.69 -17.61 36.97
C GLU A 49 5.09 -18.02 35.54
N ALA A 50 5.06 -19.32 35.23
CA ALA A 50 5.34 -19.81 33.88
C ALA A 50 4.31 -19.32 32.86
N ASN A 51 3.03 -19.24 33.23
CA ASN A 51 1.97 -18.71 32.38
C ASN A 51 2.15 -17.21 32.13
N VAL A 52 2.49 -16.43 33.16
CA VAL A 52 2.78 -14.99 33.00
C VAL A 52 3.95 -14.76 32.05
N LYS A 53 5.06 -15.49 32.22
CA LYS A 53 6.22 -15.39 31.32
C LYS A 53 5.89 -15.75 29.87
N ARG A 54 5.12 -16.83 29.65
CA ARG A 54 4.66 -17.21 28.31
C ARG A 54 3.83 -16.12 27.66
N THR A 55 2.89 -15.52 28.41
CA THR A 55 2.08 -14.41 27.89
C THR A 55 2.93 -13.18 27.57
N GLU A 56 3.94 -12.87 28.38
CA GLU A 56 4.85 -11.75 28.12
C GLU A 56 5.69 -11.97 26.85
N ASP A 57 6.22 -13.18 26.66
CA ASP A 57 6.97 -13.55 25.45
C ASP A 57 6.09 -13.51 24.19
N GLU A 58 4.85 -13.97 24.29
CA GLU A 58 3.89 -13.95 23.18
C GLU A 58 3.50 -12.52 22.80
N VAL A 59 3.27 -11.64 23.79
CA VAL A 59 3.05 -10.20 23.57
C VAL A 59 4.28 -9.54 22.95
N ARG A 60 5.49 -9.88 23.40
CA ARG A 60 6.74 -9.30 22.88
C ARG A 60 7.00 -9.71 21.42
N ARG A 61 6.74 -10.98 21.07
CA ARG A 61 6.81 -11.47 19.68
C ARG A 61 5.73 -10.85 18.79
N GLY A 62 4.51 -10.66 19.32
CA GLY A 62 3.46 -9.92 18.63
C GLY A 62 3.86 -8.47 18.35
N GLY A 63 4.54 -7.83 19.31
CA GLY A 63 5.07 -6.47 19.15
C GLY A 63 6.13 -6.33 18.06
N THR A 64 7.10 -7.25 17.99
CA THR A 64 8.17 -7.21 16.98
C THR A 64 7.64 -7.50 15.57
N THR A 65 6.74 -8.48 15.43
CA THR A 65 6.11 -8.79 14.13
C THR A 65 5.25 -7.63 13.62
N ALA A 66 4.50 -6.96 14.51
CA ALA A 66 3.77 -5.75 14.15
C ALA A 66 4.70 -4.61 13.70
N LEU A 67 5.87 -4.47 14.32
CA LEU A 67 6.84 -3.42 13.99
C LEU A 67 7.52 -3.69 12.64
N VAL A 68 7.83 -4.95 12.32
CA VAL A 68 8.34 -5.36 11.00
C VAL A 68 7.27 -5.19 9.92
N ALA A 69 6.02 -5.58 10.19
CA ALA A 69 4.92 -5.36 9.24
C ALA A 69 4.68 -3.87 8.98
N ALA A 70 4.77 -3.03 10.02
CA ALA A 70 4.66 -1.58 9.90
C ALA A 70 5.84 -0.99 9.10
N SER A 71 7.08 -1.42 9.35
CA SER A 71 8.25 -0.93 8.60
C SER A 71 8.22 -1.35 7.15
N VAL A 72 7.83 -2.60 6.86
CA VAL A 72 7.60 -3.07 5.49
C VAL A 72 6.49 -2.26 4.82
N GLY A 73 5.38 -1.97 5.53
CA GLY A 73 4.30 -1.12 5.02
C GLY A 73 4.74 0.30 4.66
N VAL A 74 5.62 0.90 5.47
CA VAL A 74 6.21 2.22 5.19
C VAL A 74 7.15 2.16 3.97
N VAL A 75 8.01 1.15 3.89
CA VAL A 75 8.94 0.97 2.76
C VAL A 75 8.19 0.66 1.47
N THR A 76 7.09 -0.09 1.55
CA THR A 76 6.28 -0.48 0.38
C THR A 76 5.24 0.59 0.02
N CYS A 77 5.35 1.81 0.56
CA CYS A 77 4.74 3.14 0.28
C CYS A 77 3.25 3.23 -0.19
N CYS A 78 2.75 2.28 -0.97
CA CYS A 78 1.53 2.34 -1.75
C CYS A 78 0.48 1.29 -1.36
N LEU A 79 0.76 0.36 -0.44
CA LEU A 79 -0.21 -0.67 -0.05
C LEU A 79 -0.84 -0.36 1.31
N PRO A 80 -2.09 0.15 1.37
CA PRO A 80 -2.78 0.47 2.62
C PRO A 80 -2.99 -0.76 3.52
N ILE A 81 -2.82 -1.96 2.97
CA ILE A 81 -2.91 -3.25 3.65
C ILE A 81 -1.99 -3.29 4.88
N GLY A 82 -0.76 -2.78 4.78
CA GLY A 82 0.20 -2.79 5.90
C GLY A 82 -0.26 -1.93 7.08
N ALA A 83 -0.76 -0.72 6.80
CA ALA A 83 -1.26 0.20 7.83
C ALA A 83 -2.51 -0.35 8.53
N VAL A 84 -3.44 -0.93 7.77
CA VAL A 84 -4.68 -1.51 8.31
C VAL A 84 -4.36 -2.73 9.20
N LEU A 85 -3.51 -3.65 8.73
CA LEU A 85 -3.11 -4.82 9.51
C LEU A 85 -2.38 -4.41 10.80
N GLY A 86 -1.44 -3.46 10.73
CA GLY A 86 -0.73 -2.95 11.90
C GLY A 86 -1.68 -2.36 12.95
N LEU A 87 -2.71 -1.63 12.53
CA LEU A 87 -3.69 -1.04 13.43
C LEU A 87 -4.57 -2.11 14.10
N VAL A 88 -4.98 -3.14 13.36
CA VAL A 88 -5.76 -4.28 13.90
C VAL A 88 -4.94 -5.07 14.92
N PHE A 89 -3.68 -5.39 14.62
CA PHE A 89 -2.81 -6.10 15.56
C PHE A 89 -2.52 -5.28 16.82
N ALA A 90 -2.28 -3.97 16.68
CA ALA A 90 -2.06 -3.09 17.83
C ALA A 90 -3.32 -2.96 18.72
N GLN A 91 -4.52 -2.89 18.13
CA GLN A 91 -5.77 -2.90 18.88
C GLN A 91 -5.98 -4.22 19.63
N ARG A 92 -5.68 -5.35 18.97
CA ARG A 92 -5.80 -6.68 19.58
C ARG A 92 -4.83 -6.84 20.75
N ALA A 93 -3.57 -6.43 20.59
CA ALA A 93 -2.57 -6.45 21.66
C ALA A 93 -2.98 -5.58 22.85
N ARG A 94 -3.57 -4.39 22.61
CA ARG A 94 -4.11 -3.54 23.68
C ARG A 94 -5.29 -4.18 24.41
N ARG A 95 -6.18 -4.88 23.71
CA ARG A 95 -7.29 -5.61 24.35
C ARG A 95 -6.76 -6.73 25.25
N GLN A 96 -5.83 -7.54 24.75
CA GLN A 96 -5.23 -8.63 25.52
C GLN A 96 -4.45 -8.12 26.75
N ALA A 97 -3.70 -7.03 26.62
CA ALA A 97 -2.99 -6.44 27.77
C ALA A 97 -3.94 -5.92 28.86
N LYS A 98 -5.09 -5.34 28.47
CA LYS A 98 -6.12 -4.89 29.42
C LYS A 98 -6.79 -6.06 30.15
N GLU A 99 -7.09 -7.14 29.43
CA GLU A 99 -7.67 -8.35 30.02
C GLU A 99 -6.71 -9.02 31.03
N ALA A 100 -5.41 -8.93 30.79
CA ALA A 100 -4.38 -9.43 31.70
C ALA A 100 -4.02 -8.48 32.87
N GLY A 101 -4.64 -7.29 32.95
CA GLY A 101 -4.34 -6.31 34.00
C GLY A 101 -2.94 -5.69 33.92
N LEU A 102 -2.26 -5.82 32.77
CA LEU A 102 -0.90 -5.34 32.56
C LEU A 102 -0.91 -3.88 32.05
N VAL A 103 0.09 -3.11 32.45
CA VAL A 103 0.31 -1.76 31.91
C VAL A 103 0.65 -1.89 30.42
N ALA A 104 -0.13 -1.24 29.57
CA ALA A 104 0.00 -1.38 28.12
C ALA A 104 1.44 -1.06 27.66
N PRO A 105 2.09 -1.92 26.86
CA PRO A 105 3.48 -1.73 26.48
C PRO A 105 3.61 -0.45 25.63
N ALA A 106 4.59 0.40 25.96
CA ALA A 106 4.82 1.67 25.29
C ALA A 106 5.00 1.53 23.76
N THR A 107 5.55 0.39 23.33
CA THR A 107 5.70 0.00 21.92
C THR A 107 4.36 -0.04 21.16
N ALA A 108 3.26 -0.46 21.80
CA ALA A 108 1.95 -0.48 21.18
C ALA A 108 1.40 0.95 20.93
N THR A 109 1.73 1.89 21.80
CA THR A 109 1.34 3.30 21.62
C THR A 109 2.12 3.95 20.49
N VAL A 110 3.43 3.69 20.41
CA VAL A 110 4.28 4.16 19.31
C VAL A 110 3.80 3.59 17.96
N ALA A 111 3.49 2.29 17.91
CA ALA A 111 2.96 1.65 16.71
C ALA A 111 1.62 2.25 16.24
N LEU A 112 0.73 2.61 17.17
CA LEU A 112 -0.55 3.25 16.83
C LEU A 112 -0.37 4.67 16.29
N ILE A 113 0.55 5.44 16.86
CA ILE A 113 0.82 6.81 16.40
C ILE A 113 1.44 6.75 15.00
N LEU A 114 2.46 5.91 14.80
CA LEU A 114 3.09 5.70 13.49
C LEU A 114 2.10 5.17 12.45
N GLY A 115 1.27 4.18 12.82
CA GLY A 115 0.23 3.64 11.94
C GLY A 115 -0.83 4.67 11.57
N GLY A 116 -1.26 5.50 12.54
CA GLY A 116 -2.21 6.58 12.30
C GLY A 116 -1.66 7.68 11.39
N LEU A 117 -0.43 8.12 11.64
CA LEU A 117 0.27 9.09 10.78
C LEU A 117 0.47 8.55 9.37
N GLY A 118 0.87 7.27 9.23
CA GLY A 118 1.02 6.62 7.93
C GLY A 118 -0.29 6.55 7.16
N LEU A 119 -1.41 6.22 7.82
CA LEU A 119 -2.72 6.19 7.19
C LEU A 119 -3.17 7.58 6.74
N ALA A 120 -2.98 8.61 7.57
CA ALA A 120 -3.33 9.98 7.24
C ALA A 120 -2.50 10.51 6.05
N ALA A 121 -1.19 10.23 6.03
CA ALA A 121 -0.32 10.59 4.92
C ALA A 121 -0.74 9.89 3.62
N PHE A 122 -1.07 8.60 3.68
CA PHE A 122 -1.57 7.84 2.54
C PHE A 122 -2.88 8.41 1.99
N LEU A 123 -3.85 8.72 2.87
CA LEU A 123 -5.11 9.34 2.46
C LEU A 123 -4.88 10.71 1.81
N GLY A 124 -4.00 11.53 2.37
CA GLY A 124 -3.61 12.80 1.77
C GLY A 124 -3.01 12.64 0.37
N PHE A 125 -2.06 11.72 0.21
CA PHE A 125 -1.44 11.42 -1.08
C PHE A 125 -2.46 10.90 -2.10
N ALA A 126 -3.33 9.98 -1.70
CA ALA A 126 -4.39 9.45 -2.56
C ALA A 126 -5.35 10.54 -3.05
N VAL A 127 -5.70 11.51 -2.19
CA VAL A 127 -6.52 12.66 -2.59
C VAL A 127 -5.80 13.53 -3.61
N LEU A 128 -4.50 13.81 -3.44
CA LEU A 128 -3.72 14.59 -4.41
C LEU A 128 -3.68 13.91 -5.78
N VAL A 129 -3.38 12.60 -5.82
CA VAL A 129 -3.39 11.81 -7.07
C VAL A 129 -4.79 11.81 -7.70
N ALA A 130 -5.85 11.64 -6.91
CA ALA A 130 -7.22 11.68 -7.43
C ALA A 130 -7.58 13.06 -8.02
N LEU A 131 -7.06 14.16 -7.45
CA LEU A 131 -7.25 15.49 -8.00
C LEU A 131 -6.51 15.69 -9.33
N GLU A 132 -5.29 15.17 -9.46
CA GLU A 132 -4.54 15.20 -10.72
C GLU A 132 -5.25 14.41 -11.83
N ILE A 133 -5.66 13.17 -11.53
CA ILE A 133 -6.42 12.34 -12.47
C ILE A 133 -7.70 13.05 -12.91
N ARG A 134 -8.42 13.71 -11.99
CA ARG A 134 -9.64 14.46 -12.34
C ARG A 134 -9.35 15.65 -13.27
N LYS A 135 -8.27 16.38 -13.04
CA LYS A 135 -7.87 17.49 -13.92
C LYS A 135 -7.54 16.99 -15.32
N GLU A 136 -6.80 15.88 -15.43
CA GLU A 136 -6.47 15.26 -16.71
C GLU A 136 -7.73 14.73 -17.43
N GLN A 137 -8.66 14.13 -16.69
CA GLN A 137 -9.93 13.66 -17.25
C GLN A 137 -10.84 14.81 -17.72
N GLN A 138 -10.87 15.94 -17.01
CA GLN A 138 -11.62 17.11 -17.45
C GLN A 138 -11.07 17.69 -18.75
N ARG A 139 -9.74 17.83 -18.86
CA ARG A 139 -9.08 18.33 -20.06
C ARG A 139 -9.35 17.43 -21.26
N THR A 140 -9.21 16.11 -21.09
CA THR A 140 -9.48 15.16 -22.17
C THR A 140 -10.96 15.16 -22.60
N ALA A 141 -11.90 15.27 -21.65
CA ALA A 141 -13.33 15.37 -21.96
C ALA A 141 -13.68 16.66 -22.73
N GLU A 142 -13.09 17.80 -22.36
CA GLU A 142 -13.27 19.07 -23.07
C GLU A 142 -12.71 19.00 -24.50
N LEU A 143 -11.52 18.41 -24.68
CA LEU A 143 -10.95 18.18 -26.01
C LEU A 143 -11.82 17.25 -26.85
N HIS A 144 -12.35 16.18 -26.28
CA HIS A 144 -13.26 15.28 -26.97
C HIS A 144 -14.53 16.01 -27.44
N ALA A 145 -15.12 16.86 -26.59
CA ALA A 145 -16.30 17.64 -26.95
C ALA A 145 -16.02 18.59 -28.12
N LEU A 146 -14.88 19.31 -28.10
CA LEU A 146 -14.47 20.20 -29.19
C LEU A 146 -14.24 19.45 -30.51
N VAL A 147 -13.60 18.28 -30.44
CA VAL A 147 -13.35 17.44 -31.61
C VAL A 147 -14.66 16.86 -32.17
N ASP A 148 -15.58 16.43 -31.31
CA ASP A 148 -16.86 15.87 -31.74
C ASP A 148 -17.78 16.93 -32.37
N GLU A 149 -17.80 18.15 -31.83
CA GLU A 149 -18.53 19.27 -32.42
C GLU A 149 -17.96 19.66 -33.79
N ALA A 150 -16.63 19.73 -33.91
CA ALA A 150 -15.98 20.05 -35.18
C ALA A 150 -16.09 18.92 -36.21
N ALA A 151 -16.08 17.66 -35.77
CA ALA A 151 -16.32 16.52 -36.63
C ALA A 151 -17.72 16.59 -37.27
N ALA A 152 -18.72 17.11 -36.56
CA ALA A 152 -20.05 17.34 -37.14
C ALA A 152 -20.05 18.41 -38.24
N GLN A 153 -19.16 19.40 -38.16
CA GLN A 153 -19.06 20.50 -39.12
C GLN A 153 -18.16 20.20 -40.33
N ASN A 154 -17.39 19.11 -40.32
CA ASN A 154 -16.43 18.74 -41.38
C ASN A 154 -15.35 19.80 -41.69
N GLU A 155 -15.16 20.78 -40.80
CA GLU A 155 -14.19 21.86 -40.97
C GLU A 155 -12.96 21.62 -40.08
N LEU A 156 -11.77 21.67 -40.68
CA LEU A 156 -10.51 21.61 -39.95
C LEU A 156 -10.01 23.02 -39.64
N THR A 157 -10.60 23.65 -38.63
CA THR A 157 -10.12 24.93 -38.11
C THR A 157 -8.83 24.74 -37.28
N GLN A 158 -8.06 25.81 -37.07
CA GLN A 158 -6.84 25.77 -36.26
C GLN A 158 -7.02 25.18 -34.84
N PRO A 159 -8.04 25.58 -34.05
CA PRO A 159 -8.24 25.00 -32.72
C PRO A 159 -8.57 23.50 -32.79
N VAL A 160 -9.28 23.06 -33.82
CA VAL A 160 -9.65 21.65 -34.02
C VAL A 160 -8.43 20.82 -34.42
N ALA A 161 -7.62 21.32 -35.35
CA ALA A 161 -6.37 20.67 -35.73
C ALA A 161 -5.42 20.53 -34.53
N CYS A 162 -5.30 21.59 -33.72
CA CYS A 162 -4.51 21.56 -32.50
C CYS A 162 -5.08 20.53 -31.50
N GLY A 163 -6.38 20.54 -31.24
CA GLY A 163 -7.02 19.58 -30.33
C GLY A 163 -6.88 18.12 -30.79
N LEU A 164 -6.99 17.87 -32.10
CA LEU A 164 -6.74 16.54 -32.68
C LEU A 164 -5.28 16.09 -32.54
N ALA A 165 -4.33 17.00 -32.79
CA ALA A 165 -2.90 16.72 -32.60
C ALA A 165 -2.58 16.44 -31.13
N GLU A 166 -3.15 17.22 -30.21
CA GLU A 166 -3.02 17.00 -28.77
C GLU A 166 -3.58 15.63 -28.38
N LEU A 167 -4.78 15.31 -28.85
CA LEU A 167 -5.43 14.05 -28.52
C LEU A 167 -4.61 12.85 -29.01
N ARG A 168 -4.05 12.92 -30.24
CA ARG A 168 -3.15 11.89 -30.78
C ARG A 168 -1.89 11.76 -29.93
N LEU A 169 -1.32 12.88 -29.50
CA LEU A 169 -0.13 12.91 -28.65
C LEU A 169 -0.40 12.30 -27.27
N ILE A 170 -1.57 12.54 -26.67
CA ILE A 170 -2.00 11.96 -25.39
C ILE A 170 -2.24 10.45 -25.51
N GLN A 171 -2.92 10.00 -26.56
CA GLN A 171 -3.34 8.61 -26.70
C GLN A 171 -2.19 7.68 -27.11
N ASP A 172 -1.43 8.10 -28.11
CA ASP A 172 -0.46 7.22 -28.76
C ASP A 172 1.00 7.68 -28.58
N GLY A 173 1.19 8.92 -28.14
CA GLY A 173 2.52 9.49 -27.93
C GLY A 173 3.26 9.85 -29.21
N TRP A 174 4.58 9.99 -29.08
CA TRP A 174 5.47 10.42 -30.17
C TRP A 174 6.84 9.74 -30.02
N ASP A 175 7.43 9.33 -31.16
CA ASP A 175 8.77 8.74 -31.24
C ASP A 175 9.04 7.60 -30.23
N GLY A 176 8.08 6.67 -30.11
CA GLY A 176 8.18 5.53 -29.18
C GLY A 176 7.94 5.88 -27.70
N HIS A 177 7.66 7.14 -27.38
CA HIS A 177 7.30 7.56 -26.02
C HIS A 177 5.78 7.47 -25.81
N SER A 178 5.31 6.98 -24.66
CA SER A 178 3.88 6.80 -24.36
C SER A 178 3.16 8.13 -24.06
N GLY A 179 1.96 8.33 -24.62
CA GLY A 179 1.34 9.66 -24.70
C GLY A 179 0.99 10.41 -23.41
N ASN A 180 0.69 9.73 -22.29
CA ASN A 180 0.31 10.42 -21.06
C ASN A 180 1.48 10.88 -20.16
N SER A 181 2.70 10.42 -20.39
CA SER A 181 3.81 10.65 -19.45
C SER A 181 4.83 11.70 -19.90
N VAL A 182 4.74 12.19 -21.13
CA VAL A 182 5.92 12.76 -21.80
C VAL A 182 5.90 14.27 -21.86
N PHE A 183 4.74 14.93 -21.90
CA PHE A 183 4.67 16.39 -22.10
C PHE A 183 3.84 17.14 -21.05
N GLU A 184 4.27 18.36 -20.74
CA GLU A 184 3.63 19.27 -19.78
C GLU A 184 2.63 20.19 -20.49
N SER A 185 3.04 20.75 -21.62
CA SER A 185 2.23 21.66 -22.42
C SER A 185 2.49 21.46 -23.90
N MET A 186 1.44 21.66 -24.71
CA MET A 186 1.52 21.73 -26.16
C MET A 186 1.01 23.10 -26.60
N GLU A 187 1.77 23.77 -27.46
CA GLU A 187 1.40 25.04 -28.07
C GLU A 187 1.31 24.83 -29.59
N CYS A 188 0.27 25.38 -30.25
CA CYS A 188 0.10 25.30 -31.70
C CYS A 188 0.16 26.70 -32.35
N PRO A 189 1.33 27.37 -32.35
CA PRO A 189 1.47 28.68 -32.97
C PRO A 189 1.41 28.65 -34.49
N GLY A 190 1.70 27.51 -35.13
CA GLY A 190 1.74 27.41 -36.58
C GLY A 190 0.37 27.34 -37.25
N ARG A 191 0.39 27.36 -38.59
CA ARG A 191 -0.80 27.45 -39.45
C ARG A 191 -1.21 26.06 -39.93
N VAL A 192 -2.52 25.87 -40.08
CA VAL A 192 -3.08 24.70 -40.78
C VAL A 192 -3.10 24.99 -42.27
N THR A 193 -2.46 24.14 -43.06
CA THR A 193 -2.46 24.19 -44.51
C THR A 193 -3.24 22.99 -45.03
N ILE A 194 -4.33 23.23 -45.77
CA ILE A 194 -5.22 22.17 -46.26
C ILE A 194 -4.99 21.98 -47.76
N ASP A 195 -4.74 20.75 -48.18
CA ASP A 195 -4.58 20.33 -49.57
C ASP A 195 -5.56 19.19 -49.91
N GLY A 196 -6.80 19.57 -50.22
CA GLY A 196 -7.86 18.63 -50.59
C GLY A 196 -8.23 17.65 -49.46
N THR A 197 -7.67 16.44 -49.52
CA THR A 197 -7.92 15.35 -48.56
C THR A 197 -6.84 15.22 -47.49
N SER A 198 -5.77 16.00 -47.56
CA SER A 198 -4.74 16.06 -46.53
C SER A 198 -4.64 17.46 -45.95
N ALA A 199 -4.14 17.57 -44.74
CA ALA A 199 -3.77 18.84 -44.15
C ALA A 199 -2.52 18.69 -43.28
N VAL A 200 -1.81 19.79 -43.07
CA VAL A 200 -0.62 19.83 -42.23
C VAL A 200 -0.76 20.98 -41.24
N LEU A 201 -0.54 20.70 -39.96
CA LEU A 201 -0.34 21.71 -38.93
C LEU A 201 1.14 21.75 -38.58
N GLU A 202 1.81 22.83 -38.97
CA GLU A 202 3.23 23.03 -38.70
C GLU A 202 3.45 23.72 -37.34
N GLY A 203 4.68 23.68 -36.85
CA GLY A 203 5.12 24.51 -35.73
C GLY A 203 4.45 24.18 -34.39
N ILE A 204 4.04 22.93 -34.18
CA ILE A 204 3.55 22.46 -32.88
C ILE A 204 4.76 22.40 -31.95
N VAL A 205 4.70 23.09 -30.82
CA VAL A 205 5.78 23.07 -29.82
C VAL A 205 5.32 22.26 -28.63
N ILE A 206 5.99 21.14 -28.37
CA ILE A 206 5.78 20.35 -27.16
C ILE A 206 6.88 20.67 -26.15
N ARG A 207 6.49 20.86 -24.90
CA ARG A 207 7.42 20.93 -23.78
C ARG A 207 7.37 19.60 -23.03
N PRO A 208 8.37 18.72 -23.18
CA PRO A 208 8.41 17.48 -22.42
C PRO A 208 8.59 17.77 -20.93
N ARG A 209 8.09 16.89 -20.05
CA ARG A 209 8.30 17.01 -18.60
C ARG A 209 9.79 16.97 -18.23
N GLN A 210 10.58 16.28 -19.05
CA GLN A 210 12.03 16.22 -18.96
C GLN A 210 12.63 16.42 -20.35
N GLY A 211 13.51 17.40 -20.51
CA GLY A 211 14.21 17.67 -21.77
C GLY A 211 13.92 19.04 -22.36
N GLU A 212 14.38 19.23 -23.60
CA GLU A 212 14.23 20.47 -24.35
C GLU A 212 12.91 20.50 -25.13
N ARG A 213 12.49 21.70 -25.54
CA ARG A 213 11.29 21.87 -26.37
C ARG A 213 11.50 21.19 -27.72
N VAL A 214 10.51 20.41 -28.15
CA VAL A 214 10.54 19.73 -29.45
C VAL A 214 9.50 20.37 -30.36
N GLN A 215 9.88 20.62 -31.62
CA GLN A 215 8.97 21.10 -32.64
C GLN A 215 8.48 19.94 -33.50
N LEU A 216 7.18 19.83 -33.65
CA LEU A 216 6.48 18.79 -34.38
C LEU A 216 5.58 19.41 -35.45
N SER A 217 5.26 18.60 -36.44
CA SER A 217 4.22 18.84 -37.43
C SER A 217 3.21 17.70 -37.34
N ALA A 218 1.91 18.03 -37.36
CA ALA A 218 0.84 17.05 -37.41
C ALA A 218 0.32 16.90 -38.84
N CYS A 219 0.28 15.66 -39.30
CA CYS A 219 -0.22 15.28 -40.60
C CYS A 219 -1.63 14.74 -40.48
N PHE A 220 -2.58 15.34 -41.20
CA PHE A 220 -3.98 14.96 -41.18
C PHE A 220 -4.39 14.34 -42.51
N ASP A 221 -5.25 13.34 -42.43
CA ASP A 221 -5.97 12.80 -43.58
C ASP A 221 -7.48 12.94 -43.36
N ARG A 222 -8.21 13.11 -44.46
CA ARG A 222 -9.66 13.23 -44.49
C ARG A 222 -10.28 11.89 -44.87
N GLY A 223 -10.91 11.24 -43.90
CA GLY A 223 -11.82 10.11 -44.12
C GLY A 223 -13.28 10.57 -44.05
N ALA A 224 -14.09 9.86 -43.26
CA ALA A 224 -15.41 10.35 -42.85
C ALA A 224 -15.32 11.57 -41.91
N ARG A 225 -14.19 11.72 -41.23
CA ARG A 225 -13.78 12.85 -40.40
C ARG A 225 -12.29 13.08 -40.57
N TRP A 226 -11.81 14.25 -40.18
CA TRP A 226 -10.37 14.50 -40.09
C TRP A 226 -9.76 13.70 -38.94
N PHE A 227 -8.60 13.10 -39.17
CA PHE A 227 -7.82 12.40 -38.15
C PHE A 227 -6.33 12.62 -38.36
N VAL A 228 -5.55 12.50 -37.28
CA VAL A 228 -4.08 12.63 -37.32
C VAL A 228 -3.48 11.30 -37.79
N ARG A 229 -2.88 11.31 -38.97
CA ARG A 229 -2.12 10.17 -39.49
C ARG A 229 -0.82 9.96 -38.71
N ALA A 230 -0.05 11.04 -38.54
CA ALA A 230 1.27 10.99 -37.92
C ALA A 230 1.64 12.33 -37.28
N LEU A 231 2.46 12.26 -36.24
CA LEU A 231 3.20 13.38 -35.67
C LEU A 231 4.67 13.18 -36.05
N VAL A 232 5.22 14.11 -36.81
CA VAL A 232 6.62 14.05 -37.30
C VAL A 232 7.40 15.24 -36.74
N PRO A 233 8.72 15.15 -36.58
CA PRO A 233 9.52 16.32 -36.24
C PRO A 233 9.37 17.39 -37.33
N ALA A 234 9.48 18.67 -36.95
CA ALA A 234 9.21 19.79 -37.87
C ALA A 234 10.06 19.78 -39.16
N ASP A 235 11.24 19.16 -39.12
CA ASP A 235 12.14 19.03 -40.26
C ASP A 235 11.69 17.97 -41.29
N PHE A 236 10.74 17.10 -40.93
CA PHE A 236 10.22 16.04 -41.80
C PHE A 236 8.90 16.43 -42.43
N GLY A 237 8.78 16.20 -43.74
CA GLY A 237 7.53 16.41 -44.46
C GLY A 237 6.50 15.32 -44.15
N CYS A 238 5.22 15.65 -44.21
CA CYS A 238 4.13 14.67 -44.01
C CYS A 238 4.09 13.53 -45.05
N GLY A 239 4.88 13.60 -46.12
CA GLY A 239 5.05 12.54 -47.11
C GLY A 239 6.15 11.52 -46.78
N GLU A 240 7.02 11.81 -45.80
CA GLU A 240 8.13 10.95 -45.41
C GLU A 240 7.76 10.18 -44.14
N HIS A 241 7.70 8.85 -44.24
CA HIS A 241 7.43 8.01 -43.07
C HIS A 241 8.71 7.89 -42.22
N PRO A 242 8.69 8.23 -40.91
CA PRO A 242 9.85 8.06 -40.04
C PRO A 242 10.27 6.59 -39.83
N GLY A 243 9.45 5.62 -40.25
CA GLY A 243 9.73 4.19 -40.16
C GLY A 243 10.56 3.59 -41.31
N SER A 244 11.00 4.39 -42.29
CA SER A 244 11.84 3.90 -43.40
C SER A 244 13.32 4.23 -43.25
N GLN A 245 13.77 4.80 -42.12
CA GLN A 245 15.20 4.93 -41.85
C GLN A 245 15.78 3.54 -41.55
N PRO A 246 16.72 3.03 -42.37
CA PRO A 246 17.47 1.83 -42.00
C PRO A 246 18.21 2.10 -40.67
N PRO A 247 18.35 1.09 -39.79
CA PRO A 247 19.09 1.26 -38.55
C PRO A 247 20.49 1.81 -38.83
N PRO A 248 21.05 2.66 -37.96
CA PRO A 248 22.41 3.14 -38.11
C PRO A 248 23.34 1.94 -38.20
N ALA A 249 24.17 1.90 -39.25
CA ALA A 249 25.18 0.87 -39.39
C ALA A 249 26.19 1.02 -38.25
N GLU A 250 26.20 0.05 -37.33
CA GLU A 250 27.30 -0.17 -36.38
C GLU A 250 28.59 -0.59 -37.10
#